data_AF-A0A916LZK8-F1
#
_entry.id   AF-A0A916LZK8-F1
#
_cell.length_a   1.000
_cell.length_b   1.000
_cell.length_c   1.000
_cell.angle_alpha   90.00
_cell.angle_beta   90.00
_cell.angle_gamma   90.00
#
_symmetry.space_group_name_H-M   'P 1'
#
loop_
_entity.id
_entity.type
_entity.pdbx_description
1 polymer ?
#
loop_
_entity_poly.entity_id
_entity_poly.type
_entity_poly.pdbx_seq_one_letter_code
_entity_poly.pdbx_strand_id
1 'polypeptide(L)'
;MSMHGGMPKGHPHEVPGMKGHGHPGHPGHGGGGPDKSGGRKWLPKLIAWELTRSCNLDCIHCRAAARFGPYPNELTTEECYRFLDDVASFSNPIMIMTGGEPMLRDDIWDIAKYGTKLGLRMVMAPCGFLVTEETAKKMIES
;
A
#
# COMPACT_ATOMS: atom_id res chain seq x y z
N MET A 1 35.12 24.76 21.19
CA MET A 1 35.25 25.08 19.76
C MET A 1 34.50 24.00 18.99
N SER A 2 33.24 24.26 18.65
CA SER A 2 32.30 23.27 18.14
C SER A 2 32.43 23.16 16.62
N MET A 3 32.93 22.03 16.11
CA MET A 3 33.05 21.79 14.67
C MET A 3 31.73 21.23 14.11
N HIS A 4 31.01 22.06 13.37
CA HIS A 4 29.94 21.62 12.45
C HIS A 4 30.60 21.15 11.15
N GLY A 5 30.66 19.84 10.92
CA GLY A 5 31.06 19.26 9.63
C GLY A 5 29.84 19.12 8.72
N GLY A 6 29.77 19.94 7.67
CA GLY A 6 28.75 19.84 6.63
C GLY A 6 28.94 18.62 5.73
N MET A 7 27.83 17.96 5.40
CA MET A 7 27.76 16.80 4.50
C MET A 7 27.98 17.24 3.04
N PRO A 8 28.86 16.60 2.26
CA PRO A 8 29.08 16.94 0.86
C PRO A 8 27.92 16.52 -0.04
N LYS A 9 27.61 17.36 -1.03
CA LYS A 9 26.55 17.19 -2.03
C LYS A 9 26.99 16.25 -3.16
N GLY A 10 26.16 15.27 -3.49
CA GLY A 10 26.06 14.62 -4.81
C GLY A 10 27.20 13.69 -5.22
N HIS A 11 26.86 12.50 -5.71
CA HIS A 11 27.80 11.64 -6.44
C HIS A 11 27.72 11.94 -7.95
N PRO A 12 28.82 12.33 -8.61
CA PRO A 12 28.91 12.41 -10.05
C PRO A 12 29.47 11.08 -10.58
N HIS A 13 28.72 10.37 -11.42
CA HIS A 13 29.33 9.44 -12.36
C HIS A 13 28.46 9.32 -13.60
N GLU A 14 28.72 10.19 -14.57
CA GLU A 14 28.41 9.90 -15.97
C GLU A 14 29.47 8.93 -16.49
N VAL A 15 29.03 7.77 -16.96
CA VAL A 15 29.89 6.79 -17.66
C VAL A 15 29.97 7.17 -19.14
N PRO A 16 31.14 7.55 -19.67
CA PRO A 16 31.28 7.89 -21.08
C PRO A 16 31.00 6.68 -21.97
N GLY A 17 30.04 6.80 -22.90
CA GLY A 17 29.76 5.79 -23.94
C GLY A 17 28.42 5.07 -23.83
N MET A 18 27.64 5.26 -22.75
CA MET A 18 26.25 4.79 -22.70
C MET A 18 25.33 5.85 -23.31
N LYS A 19 24.85 5.62 -24.54
CA LYS A 19 23.69 6.34 -25.05
C LYS A 19 22.51 5.99 -24.14
N GLY A 20 22.11 6.95 -23.30
CA GLY A 20 20.89 6.83 -22.51
C GLY A 20 19.71 6.66 -23.46
N HIS A 21 19.23 5.43 -23.60
CA HIS A 21 17.92 5.20 -24.19
C HIS A 21 16.90 5.77 -23.20
N GLY A 22 16.38 6.95 -23.52
CA GLY A 22 15.31 7.58 -22.76
C GLY A 22 14.18 6.57 -22.57
N HIS A 23 13.87 6.26 -21.32
CA HIS A 23 12.76 5.39 -21.01
C HIS A 23 11.50 6.09 -21.54
N PRO A 24 10.67 5.43 -22.38
CA PRO A 24 9.39 6.00 -22.78
C PRO A 24 8.62 6.35 -21.52
N GLY A 25 8.17 7.61 -21.43
CA GLY A 25 7.47 8.13 -20.27
C GLY A 25 6.30 7.23 -19.93
N HIS A 26 6.31 6.65 -18.74
CA HIS A 26 5.13 6.01 -18.20
C HIS A 26 4.00 7.06 -18.17
N PRO A 27 2.77 6.72 -18.59
CA PRO A 27 1.63 7.57 -18.32
C PRO A 27 1.64 7.90 -16.84
N GLY A 28 1.66 9.20 -16.52
CA GLY A 28 1.66 9.68 -15.16
C GLY A 28 0.50 9.04 -14.42
N HIS A 29 0.78 8.21 -13.43
CA HIS A 29 -0.25 7.66 -12.56
C HIS A 29 -0.86 8.85 -11.82
N GLY A 30 -2.06 9.26 -12.25
CA GLY A 30 -2.78 10.43 -11.74
C GLY A 30 -2.64 10.51 -10.22
N GLY A 31 -1.89 11.50 -9.77
CA GLY A 31 -1.62 11.73 -8.38
C GLY A 31 -2.88 12.23 -7.69
N GLY A 32 -3.34 11.48 -6.70
CA GLY A 32 -4.31 11.90 -5.67
C GLY A 32 -5.68 12.29 -6.22
N GLY A 33 -6.72 11.56 -5.80
CA GLY A 33 -8.08 12.10 -5.89
C GLY A 33 -8.19 13.45 -5.15
N PRO A 34 -9.34 14.15 -5.27
CA PRO A 34 -9.49 15.55 -4.86
C PRO A 34 -8.95 15.81 -3.45
N ASP A 35 -8.30 16.95 -3.25
CA ASP A 35 -7.78 17.34 -1.94
C ASP A 35 -8.93 17.57 -0.95
N LYS A 36 -9.24 16.53 -0.17
CA LYS A 36 -10.23 16.55 0.92
C LYS A 36 -9.69 17.20 2.20
N SER A 37 -8.53 17.87 2.14
CA SER A 37 -7.89 18.34 3.37
C SER A 37 -8.64 19.43 4.11
N GLY A 38 -9.40 20.26 3.40
CA GLY A 38 -10.06 21.42 3.98
C GLY A 38 -9.07 22.37 4.67
N GLY A 39 -7.81 22.41 4.22
CA GLY A 39 -6.73 23.20 4.83
C GLY A 39 -6.01 22.53 6.00
N ARG A 40 -6.31 21.26 6.32
CA ARG A 40 -5.60 20.51 7.38
C ARG A 40 -4.20 20.10 6.92
N LYS A 41 -3.20 20.54 7.68
CA LYS A 41 -1.77 20.39 7.36
C LYS A 41 -1.23 18.96 7.48
N TRP A 42 -1.82 18.12 8.33
CA TRP A 42 -1.24 16.83 8.74
C TRP A 42 -2.19 15.67 8.47
N LEU A 43 -2.49 15.42 7.20
CA LEU A 43 -3.32 14.28 6.81
C LEU A 43 -2.49 13.09 6.33
N PRO A 44 -2.90 11.85 6.66
CA PRO A 44 -2.25 10.65 6.15
C PRO A 44 -2.24 10.67 4.62
N LYS A 45 -1.07 10.38 4.04
CA LYS A 45 -0.92 10.16 2.59
C LYS A 45 -0.81 8.68 2.24
N LEU A 46 -0.47 7.86 3.22
CA LEU A 46 -0.28 6.43 3.09
C LEU A 46 -0.65 5.76 4.41
N ILE A 47 -1.46 4.71 4.34
CA ILE A 47 -1.85 3.88 5.47
C ILE A 47 -1.51 2.45 5.11
N ALA A 48 -0.56 1.86 5.85
CA ALA A 48 -0.33 0.42 5.82
C ALA A 48 -1.29 -0.23 6.81
N TRP A 49 -2.28 -0.93 6.29
CA TRP A 49 -3.36 -1.53 7.06
C TRP A 49 -3.12 -3.03 7.19
N GLU A 50 -2.84 -3.45 8.43
CA GLU A 50 -2.82 -4.85 8.85
C GLU A 50 -4.26 -5.41 8.82
N LEU A 51 -4.69 -5.87 7.66
CA LEU A 51 -6.06 -6.31 7.41
C LEU A 51 -6.33 -7.69 8.03
N THR A 52 -5.32 -8.56 7.99
CA THR A 52 -5.32 -9.88 8.63
C THR A 52 -3.91 -10.19 9.10
N ARG A 53 -3.78 -10.98 10.17
CA ARG A 53 -2.49 -11.53 10.61
C ARG A 53 -2.24 -12.91 10.03
N SER A 54 -3.24 -13.54 9.40
CA SER A 54 -3.11 -14.86 8.80
C SER A 54 -2.14 -14.84 7.62
N CYS A 55 -1.19 -15.77 7.60
CA CYS A 55 -0.22 -15.93 6.52
C CYS A 55 0.07 -17.43 6.32
N ASN A 56 0.42 -17.79 5.08
CA ASN A 56 0.89 -19.12 4.70
C ASN A 56 2.42 -19.30 4.91
N LEU A 57 3.10 -18.26 5.42
CA LEU A 57 4.53 -18.24 5.72
C LEU A 57 4.78 -17.76 7.17
N ASP A 58 5.95 -18.08 7.73
CA ASP A 58 6.41 -17.64 9.07
C ASP A 58 7.84 -17.05 8.95
N CYS A 59 7.95 -15.91 8.28
CA CYS A 59 9.24 -15.30 7.97
C CYS A 59 9.92 -14.72 9.22
N ILE A 60 11.23 -14.97 9.39
CA ILE A 60 12.02 -14.47 10.54
C ILE A 60 12.02 -12.93 10.69
N HIS A 61 11.77 -12.20 9.59
CA HIS A 61 11.75 -10.74 9.54
C HIS A 61 10.33 -10.17 9.46
N CYS A 62 9.30 -10.95 9.80
CA CYS A 62 7.90 -10.54 9.66
C CYS A 62 7.55 -9.42 10.65
N ARG A 63 7.30 -8.21 10.14
CA ARG A 63 6.85 -7.06 10.95
C ARG A 63 5.51 -7.34 11.66
N ALA A 64 4.59 -8.03 10.99
CA ALA A 64 3.26 -8.34 11.52
C ALA A 64 3.26 -9.51 12.53
N ALA A 65 4.41 -10.17 12.71
CA ALA A 65 4.49 -11.46 13.41
C ALA A 65 3.40 -12.45 12.94
N ALA A 66 3.13 -12.43 11.63
CA ALA A 66 2.11 -13.24 10.97
C ALA A 66 2.57 -14.70 10.88
N ARG A 67 1.63 -15.62 11.04
CA ARG A 67 1.82 -17.07 10.91
C ARG A 67 0.54 -17.71 10.36
N PHE A 68 0.52 -19.04 10.36
CA PHE A 68 -0.66 -19.85 10.10
C PHE A 68 -1.77 -19.50 11.09
N GLY A 69 -2.73 -18.70 10.64
CA GLY A 69 -3.94 -18.36 11.38
C GLY A 69 -4.91 -19.54 11.49
N PRO A 70 -6.22 -19.29 11.73
CA PRO A 70 -6.85 -17.97 11.84
C PRO A 70 -6.52 -17.25 13.16
N TYR A 71 -6.75 -15.94 13.20
CA TYR A 71 -6.61 -15.13 14.41
C TYR A 71 -7.97 -14.59 14.87
N PRO A 72 -8.24 -14.54 16.19
CA PRO A 72 -9.45 -13.93 16.70
C PRO A 72 -9.37 -12.40 16.62
N ASN A 73 -10.54 -11.75 16.68
CA ASN A 73 -10.68 -10.29 16.76
C ASN A 73 -10.13 -9.51 15.56
N GLU A 74 -10.10 -10.13 14.37
CA GLU A 74 -9.96 -9.38 13.12
C GLU A 74 -11.26 -8.65 12.80
N LEU A 75 -11.17 -7.52 12.10
CA LEU A 75 -12.35 -6.76 11.70
C LEU A 75 -13.26 -7.60 10.80
N THR A 76 -14.55 -7.57 11.08
CA THR A 76 -15.60 -8.05 10.17
C THR A 76 -15.59 -7.24 8.88
N THR A 77 -16.22 -7.78 7.82
CA THR A 77 -16.34 -7.08 6.53
C THR A 77 -17.01 -5.71 6.69
N GLU A 78 -18.05 -5.63 7.52
CA GLU A 78 -18.78 -4.38 7.79
C GLU A 78 -17.92 -3.38 8.56
N GLU A 79 -17.07 -3.84 9.48
CA GLU A 79 -16.10 -2.98 10.18
C GLU A 79 -15.01 -2.47 9.24
N CYS A 80 -14.54 -3.31 8.31
CA CYS A 80 -13.61 -2.91 7.25
C CYS A 80 -14.19 -1.79 6.39
N TYR A 81 -15.46 -1.90 5.99
CA TYR A 81 -16.14 -0.83 5.24
C TYR A 81 -16.27 0.45 6.04
N ARG A 82 -16.71 0.37 7.31
CA ARG A 82 -16.79 1.54 8.20
C ARG A 82 -15.43 2.22 8.36
N PHE A 83 -14.36 1.45 8.51
CA PHE A 83 -13.00 1.98 8.59
C PHE A 83 -12.61 2.74 7.31
N LEU A 84 -12.95 2.22 6.14
CA LEU A 84 -12.68 2.89 4.87
C LEU A 84 -13.51 4.17 4.69
N ASP A 85 -14.78 4.15 5.09
CA ASP A 85 -15.65 5.34 5.14
C ASP A 85 -15.05 6.42 6.03
N ASP A 86 -14.63 6.06 7.25
CA ASP A 86 -14.02 6.98 8.19
C ASP A 86 -12.76 7.61 7.58
N VAL A 87 -11.85 6.82 7.01
CA VAL A 87 -10.63 7.34 6.35
C VAL A 87 -11.00 8.27 5.18
N ALA A 88 -11.94 7.87 4.34
CA ALA A 88 -12.36 8.63 3.15
C ALA A 88 -13.12 9.91 3.48
N SER A 89 -13.72 9.99 4.68
CA SER A 89 -14.42 11.17 5.17
C SER A 89 -13.48 12.35 5.40
N PHE A 90 -12.21 12.06 5.73
CA PHE A 90 -11.27 13.08 6.18
C PHE A 90 -9.96 13.12 5.40
N SER A 91 -9.63 12.11 4.61
CA SER A 91 -8.38 12.02 3.85
C SER A 91 -8.55 11.23 2.54
N ASN A 92 -7.51 11.21 1.72
CA ASN A 92 -7.46 10.38 0.51
C ASN A 92 -6.08 9.72 0.34
N PRO A 93 -5.69 8.82 1.26
CA PRO A 93 -4.38 8.16 1.24
C PRO A 93 -4.33 7.00 0.23
N ILE A 94 -3.12 6.54 -0.01
CA ILE A 94 -2.89 5.17 -0.52
C ILE A 94 -3.16 4.20 0.64
N MET A 95 -4.04 3.24 0.41
CA MET A 95 -4.37 2.17 1.35
C MET A 95 -3.61 0.91 0.96
N ILE A 96 -2.58 0.55 1.74
CA ILE A 96 -1.83 -0.68 1.52
C ILE A 96 -2.44 -1.78 2.39
N MET A 97 -3.18 -2.69 1.77
CA MET A 97 -3.72 -3.91 2.39
C MET A 97 -2.58 -4.89 2.59
N THR A 98 -2.25 -5.16 3.85
CA THR A 98 -1.10 -5.97 4.28
C THR A 98 -1.39 -6.68 5.61
N GLY A 99 -0.34 -7.13 6.27
CA GLY A 99 -0.35 -7.80 7.56
C GLY A 99 0.37 -9.13 7.45
N GLY A 100 -0.40 -10.21 7.45
CA GLY A 100 0.01 -11.46 6.84
C GLY A 100 -0.17 -11.42 5.31
N GLU A 101 -0.82 -12.45 4.77
CA GLU A 101 -1.17 -12.51 3.35
C GLU A 101 -2.62 -12.04 3.17
N PRO A 102 -2.86 -10.83 2.60
CA PRO A 102 -4.21 -10.29 2.43
C PRO A 102 -5.13 -11.21 1.61
N MET A 103 -4.60 -11.98 0.66
CA MET A 103 -5.40 -12.91 -0.15
C MET A 103 -5.90 -14.14 0.62
N LEU A 104 -5.54 -14.32 1.90
CA LEU A 104 -6.13 -15.33 2.76
C LEU A 104 -7.48 -14.92 3.39
N ARG A 105 -7.89 -13.64 3.25
CA ARG A 105 -9.26 -13.23 3.58
C ARG A 105 -10.18 -13.48 2.39
N ASP A 106 -11.32 -14.12 2.67
CA ASP A 106 -12.32 -14.44 1.64
C ASP A 106 -12.96 -13.20 1.02
N ASP A 107 -13.05 -12.11 1.77
CA ASP A 107 -13.71 -10.84 1.39
C ASP A 107 -12.74 -9.76 0.88
N ILE A 108 -11.47 -10.11 0.65
CA ILE A 108 -10.42 -9.13 0.28
C ILE A 108 -10.77 -8.31 -0.97
N TRP A 109 -11.36 -8.97 -1.97
CA TRP A 109 -11.70 -8.34 -3.24
C TRP A 109 -12.86 -7.36 -3.09
N ASP A 110 -13.80 -7.65 -2.20
CA ASP A 110 -14.95 -6.77 -1.93
C ASP A 110 -14.52 -5.54 -1.13
N ILE A 111 -13.60 -5.72 -0.16
CA ILE A 111 -12.95 -4.64 0.59
C ILE A 111 -12.18 -3.70 -0.35
N ALA A 112 -11.38 -4.26 -1.26
CA ALA A 112 -10.66 -3.50 -2.27
C ALA A 112 -11.64 -2.71 -3.18
N LYS A 113 -12.67 -3.38 -3.73
CA LYS A 113 -13.73 -2.74 -4.54
C LYS A 113 -14.42 -1.60 -3.82
N TYR A 114 -14.71 -1.79 -2.54
CA TYR A 114 -15.36 -0.78 -1.74
C TYR A 114 -14.47 0.45 -1.56
N GLY A 115 -13.20 0.26 -1.19
CA GLY A 115 -12.24 1.36 -1.08
C GLY A 115 -12.02 2.11 -2.40
N THR A 116 -11.90 1.38 -3.51
CA THR A 116 -11.80 1.97 -4.86
C THR A 116 -13.03 2.82 -5.20
N LYS A 117 -14.24 2.36 -4.87
CA LYS A 117 -15.49 3.15 -5.05
C LYS A 117 -15.51 4.44 -4.25
N LEU A 118 -14.88 4.47 -3.07
CA LEU A 118 -14.73 5.69 -2.25
C LEU A 118 -13.67 6.67 -2.81
N GLY A 119 -12.96 6.28 -3.88
CA GLY A 119 -11.90 7.06 -4.51
C GLY A 119 -10.53 6.91 -3.84
N LEU A 120 -10.39 5.96 -2.91
CA LEU A 120 -9.11 5.63 -2.29
C LEU A 120 -8.25 4.82 -3.27
N ARG A 121 -6.94 5.04 -3.23
CA ARG A 121 -6.01 4.20 -4.00
C ARG A 121 -5.70 2.94 -3.20
N MET A 122 -6.38 1.86 -3.54
CA MET A 122 -6.16 0.54 -2.93
C MET A 122 -4.92 -0.13 -3.54
N VAL A 123 -4.05 -0.65 -2.69
CA VAL A 123 -2.83 -1.37 -3.06
C VAL A 123 -2.74 -2.62 -2.19
N MET A 124 -2.34 -3.74 -2.78
CA MET A 124 -2.13 -4.99 -2.05
C MET A 124 -0.64 -5.29 -1.94
N ALA A 125 -0.19 -5.73 -0.77
CA ALA A 125 1.18 -6.17 -0.53
C ALA A 125 1.23 -7.69 -0.26
N PRO A 126 1.12 -8.54 -1.29
CA PRO A 126 1.14 -9.99 -1.12
C PRO A 126 2.56 -10.53 -0.92
N CYS A 127 2.68 -11.72 -0.33
CA CYS A 127 3.94 -12.45 -0.21
C CYS A 127 4.40 -13.11 -1.53
N GLY A 128 3.52 -13.11 -2.55
CA GLY A 128 3.77 -13.67 -3.87
C GLY A 128 3.23 -15.09 -4.07
N PHE A 129 2.98 -15.86 -3.00
CA PHE A 129 2.58 -17.27 -3.11
C PHE A 129 1.23 -17.48 -3.80
N LEU A 130 0.27 -16.59 -3.55
CA LEU A 130 -1.08 -16.65 -4.14
C LEU A 130 -1.23 -15.76 -5.38
N VAL A 131 -0.12 -15.20 -5.90
CA VAL A 131 -0.15 -14.37 -7.10
C VAL A 131 -0.18 -15.28 -8.33
N THR A 132 -1.35 -15.34 -8.96
CA THR A 132 -1.62 -16.07 -10.19
C THR A 132 -2.20 -15.10 -11.21
N GLU A 133 -2.35 -15.54 -12.47
CA GLU A 133 -3.04 -14.72 -13.48
C GLU A 133 -4.49 -14.39 -13.06
N GLU A 134 -5.17 -15.34 -12.42
CA GLU A 134 -6.53 -15.15 -11.93
C GLU A 134 -6.59 -14.12 -10.79
N THR A 135 -5.72 -14.23 -9.78
CA THR A 135 -5.74 -13.28 -8.66
C THR A 135 -5.24 -11.90 -9.09
N ALA A 136 -4.31 -11.81 -10.04
CA ALA A 136 -3.90 -10.55 -10.64
C ALA A 136 -5.06 -9.87 -11.40
N LYS A 137 -5.90 -10.62 -12.12
CA LYS A 137 -7.13 -10.06 -12.74
C LYS A 137 -8.08 -9.53 -11.67
N LYS A 138 -8.31 -10.29 -10.59
CA LYS A 138 -9.14 -9.82 -9.47
C LYS A 138 -8.61 -8.54 -8.85
N MET A 139 -7.28 -8.38 -8.72
CA MET A 139 -6.65 -7.14 -8.24
C MET A 139 -6.93 -5.94 -9.16
N ILE A 140 -6.94 -6.13 -10.48
CA ILE A 140 -7.22 -5.06 -11.45
C ILE A 140 -8.71 -4.68 -11.45
N GLU A 141 -9.58 -5.67 -11.29
CA GLU A 141 -11.03 -5.51 -11.26
C GLU A 141 -11.57 -4.96 -9.93
N SER A 142 -10.72 -4.91 -8.90
CA SER A 142 -11.05 -4.44 -7.57
C SER A 142 -10.65 -2.99 -7.30
#